data_AF-A0A959GSR0-F1
#
_entry.id   AF-A0A959GSR0-F1
#
_cell.length_a   1.000
_cell.length_b   1.000
_cell.length_c   1.000
_cell.angle_alpha   90.00
_cell.angle_beta   90.00
_cell.angle_gamma   90.00
#
_symmetry.space_group_name_H-M   'P 1'
#
loop_
_entity.id
_entity.type
_entity.pdbx_description
1 polymer ?
#
loop_
_entity_poly.entity_id
_entity_poly.type
_entity_poly.pdbx_seq_one_letter_code
_entity_poly.pdbx_strand_id
1 'polypeptide(L)' 'AVYQVKENFYFEGHYLNEGDLLRFEFPDTQRLEEAAGRLQKIKSKSGNILFFHLDEPFLQNYPPGFIRSLAGRF' A
#
# COMPACT_ATOMS: atom_id res chain seq x y z
N ALA A 1 -13.60 -1.12 -2.34
CA ALA A 1 -14.94 -0.60 -1.96
C ALA A 1 -14.91 0.92 -2.04
N VAL A 2 -16.04 1.55 -2.38
CA VAL A 2 -16.16 3.01 -2.39
C VAL A 2 -17.11 3.40 -1.26
N TYR A 3 -16.66 4.31 -0.39
CA TYR A 3 -17.45 4.85 0.71
C TYR A 3 -17.85 6.29 0.37
N GLN A 4 -19.13 6.61 0.51
CA GLN A 4 -19.61 7.98 0.35
C GLN A 4 -19.72 8.64 1.72
N VAL A 5 -19.04 9.77 1.89
CA VAL A 5 -19.09 10.60 3.09
C VAL A 5 -20.52 11.15 3.26
N LYS A 6 -21.07 10.99 4.48
CA LYS A 6 -22.46 11.34 4.79
C LYS A 6 -22.64 12.68 5.50
N GLU A 7 -21.59 13.20 6.10
CA GLU A 7 -21.56 14.50 6.76
C GLU A 7 -20.13 15.05 6.73
N ASN A 8 -19.97 16.35 6.87
CA ASN A 8 -18.64 16.97 6.87
C ASN A 8 -17.85 16.58 8.13
N PHE A 9 -16.62 16.08 7.99
CA PHE A 9 -15.78 15.77 9.15
C PHE A 9 -14.27 15.84 8.84
N TYR A 10 -13.47 15.92 9.91
CA TYR A 10 -12.02 15.82 9.83
C TYR A 10 -11.56 14.39 10.09
N PHE A 11 -10.77 13.81 9.19
CA PHE A 11 -10.16 12.49 9.32
C PHE A 11 -8.65 12.58 9.03
N GLU A 12 -7.82 12.20 10.01
CA GLU A 12 -6.35 12.20 9.90
C GLU A 12 -5.74 13.47 9.28
N GLY A 13 -6.29 14.65 9.62
CA GLY A 13 -5.81 15.93 9.11
C GLY A 13 -6.38 16.33 7.73
N HIS A 14 -7.27 15.52 7.16
CA HIS A 14 -8.01 15.84 5.95
C HIS A 14 -9.44 16.27 6.28
N TYR A 15 -9.90 17.37 5.67
CA TYR A 15 -11.31 17.76 5.73
C TYR A 15 -12.08 17.08 4.60
N LEU A 16 -13.07 16.27 4.96
CA LEU A 16 -13.92 15.52 4.05
C LEU A 16 -15.31 16.15 4.01
N ASN A 17 -15.82 16.39 2.81
CA ASN A 17 -17.14 16.98 2.61
C ASN A 17 -18.19 15.89 2.42
N GLU A 18 -19.43 16.20 2.80
CA GLU A 18 -20.60 15.43 2.44
C GLU A 18 -20.66 15.21 0.92
N GLY A 19 -20.85 13.94 0.53
CA GLY A 19 -20.90 13.54 -0.86
C GLY A 19 -19.56 13.09 -1.45
N ASP A 20 -18.42 13.34 -0.78
CA ASP A 20 -17.12 12.85 -1.24
C ASP A 20 -17.10 11.32 -1.33
N LEU A 21 -16.43 10.80 -2.35
CA LEU A 21 -16.28 9.36 -2.59
C LEU A 21 -14.85 8.92 -2.23
N LEU A 22 -14.72 8.23 -1.11
CA LEU A 22 -13.47 7.61 -0.68
C LEU A 22 -13.33 6.25 -1.34
N ARG A 23 -12.20 6.01 -2.02
CA ARG A 23 -11.85 4.71 -2.56
C ARG A 23 -10.69 4.12 -1.78
N PHE A 24 -10.91 2.95 -1.20
CA PHE A 24 -9.81 2.15 -0.68
C PHE A 24 -9.11 1.47 -1.86
N GLU A 25 -7.85 1.86 -2.08
CA GLU A 25 -6.99 1.28 -3.10
C GLU A 25 -5.85 0.51 -2.46
N PHE A 26 -5.55 -0.63 -3.05
CA PHE A 26 -4.36 -1.41 -2.77
C PHE A 26 -3.58 -1.55 -4.08
N PRO A 27 -2.25 -1.49 -4.07
CA PRO A 27 -1.50 -1.82 -5.27
C PRO A 27 -1.78 -3.28 -5.62
N ASP A 28 -2.06 -3.54 -6.89
CA ASP A 28 -2.15 -4.90 -7.41
C ASP A 28 -0.77 -5.60 -7.35
N THR A 29 -0.77 -6.91 -7.58
CA THR A 29 0.45 -7.72 -7.55
C THR A 29 1.48 -7.24 -8.57
N GLN A 30 1.06 -6.83 -9.77
CA GLN A 30 1.95 -6.35 -10.82
C GLN A 30 2.70 -5.08 -10.38
N ARG A 31 1.99 -4.08 -9.84
CA ARG A 31 2.59 -2.84 -9.33
C ARG A 31 3.58 -3.11 -8.20
N LEU A 32 3.28 -4.07 -7.33
CA LEU A 32 4.21 -4.49 -6.28
C LEU A 32 5.45 -5.18 -6.83
N GLU A 33 5.32 -6.03 -7.86
CA GLU A 33 6.47 -6.63 -8.53
C GLU A 33 7.35 -5.57 -9.23
N GLU A 34 6.73 -4.61 -9.91
CA GLU A 34 7.43 -3.50 -10.56
C GLU A 34 8.20 -2.65 -9.54
N ALA A 35 7.58 -2.34 -8.40
CA ALA A 35 8.21 -1.62 -7.30
C ALA A 35 9.41 -2.40 -6.74
N ALA A 36 9.25 -3.71 -6.50
CA ALA A 36 10.35 -4.56 -6.06
C ALA A 36 11.50 -4.60 -7.09
N GLY A 37 11.19 -4.71 -8.39
CA GLY A 37 12.21 -4.65 -9.44
C GLY A 37 12.98 -3.32 -9.47
N ARG A 38 12.32 -2.19 -9.20
CA ARG A 38 12.98 -0.88 -9.08
C ARG A 38 13.88 -0.82 -7.85
N LEU A 39 13.40 -1.31 -6.71
CA LEU A 39 14.16 -1.34 -5.46
C LEU A 39 15.40 -2.23 -5.55
N GLN A 40 15.35 -3.37 -6.26
CA GLN A 40 16.53 -4.23 -6.47
C GLN A 40 17.68 -3.47 -7.14
N LYS A 41 17.38 -2.58 -8.09
CA LYS A 41 18.40 -1.75 -8.76
C LYS A 41 19.07 -0.78 -7.79
N ILE A 42 18.34 -0.30 -6.79
CA ILE A 42 18.82 0.63 -5.76
C ILE A 42 19.67 -0.10 -4.71
N LYS A 43 19.42 -1.39 -4.47
CA LYS A 43 20.15 -2.23 -3.49
C LYS A 43 21.67 -2.26 -3.71
N SER A 44 22.14 -1.91 -4.91
CA SER A 44 23.57 -1.71 -5.22
C SER A 44 24.23 -0.55 -4.47
N LYS A 45 23.47 0.33 -3.81
CA LYS A 45 23.95 1.43 -2.97
C LYS A 45 23.53 1.24 -1.52
N SER A 46 24.35 0.50 -0.76
CA SER A 46 24.45 0.42 0.71
C SER A 46 23.37 1.14 1.55
N GLY A 47 22.13 0.63 1.51
CA GLY A 47 21.04 1.15 2.34
C GLY A 47 20.01 0.07 2.60
N ASN A 48 19.73 -0.21 3.87
CA ASN A 48 18.63 -1.10 4.26
C ASN A 48 17.31 -0.40 3.93
N ILE A 49 16.54 -0.97 3.00
CA ILE A 49 15.18 -0.50 2.70
C ILE A 49 14.28 -1.00 3.83
N LEU A 50 13.93 -0.10 4.75
CA LEU A 50 12.90 -0.35 5.75
C LEU A 50 11.54 -0.18 5.07
N PHE A 51 10.87 -1.29 4.77
CA PHE A 51 9.46 -1.24 4.38
C PHE A 51 8.64 -0.89 5.63
N PHE A 52 8.15 0.35 5.70
CA PHE A 52 7.27 0.81 6.77
C PHE A 52 5.83 0.89 6.24
N HIS A 53 4.89 0.42 7.07
CA HIS A 53 3.44 0.39 6.86
C HIS A 53 2.91 -0.60 5.81
N LEU A 54 2.97 -1.89 6.14
CA LEU A 54 1.91 -2.81 5.71
C LEU A 54 1.07 -3.12 6.93
N ASP A 55 -0.13 -2.54 6.99
CA ASP A 55 -1.13 -2.94 7.96
C ASP A 55 -1.43 -4.43 7.74
N GLU A 56 -1.17 -5.26 8.76
CA GLU A 56 -1.33 -6.71 8.69
C GLU A 56 -2.70 -7.16 8.13
N PRO A 57 -3.82 -6.48 8.43
CA PRO A 57 -5.11 -6.83 7.84
C PRO A 57 -5.12 -6.78 6.30
N PHE A 58 -4.36 -5.88 5.67
CA PHE A 58 -4.34 -5.75 4.22
C PHE A 58 -3.51 -6.81 3.52
N LEU A 59 -2.64 -7.53 4.24
CA LEU A 59 -1.89 -8.66 3.69
C LEU A 59 -2.79 -9.79 3.19
N GLN A 60 -3.99 -9.92 3.75
CA GLN A 60 -4.99 -10.91 3.34
C GLN A 60 -5.52 -10.68 1.92
N ASN A 61 -5.36 -9.46 1.37
CA ASN A 61 -5.77 -9.14 0.00
C ASN A 61 -4.81 -9.67 -1.07
N TYR A 62 -3.67 -10.23 -0.67
CA TYR A 62 -2.66 -10.78 -1.58
C TYR A 62 -2.66 -12.32 -1.56
N PRO A 63 -2.23 -12.96 -2.67
CA PRO A 63 -2.07 -14.41 -2.69
C PRO A 63 -1.16 -14.89 -1.55
N PRO A 64 -1.47 -16.05 -0.94
CA PRO A 64 -0.65 -16.59 0.14
C PRO A 64 0.83 -16.68 -0.24
N GLY A 65 1.69 -16.10 0.59
CA GLY A 65 3.15 -16.12 0.38
C GLY A 65 3.69 -15.10 -0.64
N PHE A 66 2.84 -14.36 -1.36
CA PHE A 66 3.28 -13.36 -2.33
C PHE A 66 4.13 -12.24 -1.70
N ILE A 67 3.64 -11.64 -0.61
CA ILE A 67 4.39 -10.56 0.06
C ILE A 67 5.73 -11.08 0.62
N ARG A 68 5.75 -12.31 1.17
CA ARG A 68 7.00 -12.95 1.62
C ARG A 68 7.96 -13.20 0.47
N SER A 69 7.46 -13.61 -0.70
CA SER A 69 8.32 -13.87 -1.87
C SER A 69 8.93 -12.58 -2.44
N LEU A 70 8.21 -11.45 -2.36
CA LEU A 70 8.76 -10.13 -2.69
C LEU A 70 9.80 -9.66 -1.66
N ALA A 71 9.51 -9.83 -0.36
CA ALA A 71 10.42 -9.44 0.70
C ALA A 71 11.75 -10.21 0.64
N GLY A 72 11.72 -11.52 0.36
CA GLY A 72 12.93 -12.36 0.23
C GLY A 72 13.85 -12.01 -0.94
N ARG A 73 13.48 -11.05 -1.80
CA ARG A 73 14.34 -10.50 -2.86
C ARG A 73 15.35 -9.47 -2.33
N PHE A 74 15.23 -9.06 -1.07
CA PHE A 74 16.06 -8.08 -0.38
C PHE A 74 16.73 -8.71 0.84
#